data_AF-A0A7J3Y0D1-F1
#
_entry.id   AF-A0A7J3Y0D1-F1
#
_cell.length_a   1.000
_cell.length_b   1.000
_cell.length_c   1.000
_cell.angle_alpha   90.00
_cell.angle_beta   90.00
_cell.angle_gamma   90.00
#
_symmetry.space_group_name_H-M   'P 1'
#
loop_
_entity.id
_entity.type
_entity.pdbx_description
1 polymer ?
#
loop_
_entity_poly.entity_id
_entity_poly.type
_entity_poly.pdbx_seq_one_letter_code
_entity_poly.pdbx_strand_id
1 'polypeptide(L)'
;MTPRDAVANILVRLSKPPFIEDLVKHVIEGSELEVQSLNSTPYARVELIKVLVAGSLQELDEALRSVMGREVEEIEEYMPETYRRIADFLRLLLELEGLPAELERGGTASGVFQECVGKALPCVLRAYFNRLAGLMAATGEQPGLPLSIVALALYGMYLRYSLGLGKIGLERMGLETGFEDIPRALGGEGSIYYYSSVAKLAEKSGAWADNPFAYIAEEARVVTEASKIALYYRGGLLNILTHFFIVRFYEAKLLRILVSRRILNVG
;
A
#
# COMPACT_ATOMS: atom_id res chain seq x y z
N MET A 1 5.77 27.96 -8.36
CA MET A 1 5.74 26.96 -7.27
C MET A 1 6.67 25.82 -7.65
N THR A 2 7.39 25.26 -6.69
CA THR A 2 8.55 24.38 -6.96
C THR A 2 8.33 22.96 -6.43
N PRO A 3 9.00 21.94 -6.98
CA PRO A 3 9.02 20.57 -6.43
C PRO A 3 9.37 20.49 -4.93
N ARG A 4 10.07 21.50 -4.39
CA ARG A 4 10.40 21.59 -2.96
C ARG A 4 9.17 21.81 -2.09
N ASP A 5 8.18 22.56 -2.59
CA ASP A 5 6.94 22.85 -1.87
C ASP A 5 6.11 21.55 -1.72
N ALA A 6 6.04 20.76 -2.79
CA ALA A 6 5.42 19.43 -2.77
C ALA A 6 6.11 18.49 -1.78
N VAL A 7 7.44 18.40 -1.82
CA VAL A 7 8.22 17.59 -0.87
C VAL A 7 7.95 18.02 0.58
N ALA A 8 7.98 19.33 0.87
CA ALA A 8 7.73 19.83 2.22
C ALA A 8 6.32 19.47 2.72
N ASN A 9 5.29 19.65 1.88
CA ASN A 9 3.92 19.27 2.23
C ASN A 9 3.79 17.77 2.50
N ILE A 10 4.39 16.93 1.67
CA ILE A 10 4.39 15.47 1.88
C ILE A 10 5.06 15.12 3.21
N LEU A 11 6.22 15.71 3.50
CA LEU A 11 6.95 15.46 4.77
C LEU A 11 6.14 15.87 6.00
N VAL A 12 5.46 17.02 5.96
CA VAL A 12 4.56 17.47 7.03
C VAL A 12 3.39 16.51 7.21
N ARG A 13 2.84 15.95 6.12
CA ARG A 13 1.76 14.97 6.19
C ARG A 13 2.22 13.63 6.76
N LEU A 14 3.44 13.20 6.42
CA LEU A 14 4.07 11.99 6.96
C LEU A 14 4.45 12.11 8.44
N SER A 15 4.73 13.32 8.94
CA SER A 15 5.07 13.52 10.34
C SER A 15 3.86 13.55 11.28
N LYS A 16 2.63 13.51 10.74
CA LYS A 16 1.41 13.55 11.55
C LYS A 16 0.91 12.14 11.89
N PRO A 17 0.52 11.87 13.15
CA PRO A 17 0.00 10.57 13.56
C PRO A 17 -1.37 10.26 12.91
N PRO A 18 -1.79 8.97 12.93
CA PRO A 18 -1.09 7.80 13.50
C PRO A 18 0.12 7.37 12.67
N PHE A 19 1.14 6.83 13.34
CA PHE A 19 2.31 6.23 12.70
C PHE A 19 2.05 4.74 12.42
N ILE A 20 2.70 4.21 11.39
CA ILE A 20 2.52 2.81 10.98
C ILE A 20 2.92 1.86 12.09
N GLU A 21 4.00 2.17 12.80
CA GLU A 21 4.53 1.36 13.90
C GLU A 21 3.51 1.21 15.04
N ASP A 22 2.77 2.27 15.36
CA ASP A 22 1.71 2.24 16.37
C ASP A 22 0.52 1.38 15.90
N LEU A 23 0.10 1.57 14.64
CA LEU A 23 -1.00 0.78 14.06
C LEU A 23 -0.66 -0.71 13.97
N VAL A 24 0.59 -1.04 13.60
CA VAL A 24 1.09 -2.43 13.57
C VAL A 24 0.99 -3.05 14.96
N LYS A 25 1.48 -2.34 15.98
CA LYS A 25 1.39 -2.78 17.37
C LYS A 25 -0.05 -3.05 17.78
N HIS A 26 -0.96 -2.11 17.52
CA HIS A 26 -2.38 -2.27 17.83
C HIS A 26 -3.02 -3.49 17.15
N VAL A 27 -2.68 -3.74 15.88
CA VAL A 27 -3.23 -4.90 15.14
C VAL A 27 -2.73 -6.21 15.73
N ILE A 28 -1.44 -6.30 16.05
CA ILE A 28 -0.81 -7.49 16.64
C ILE A 28 -1.37 -7.77 18.04
N GLU A 29 -1.53 -6.74 18.87
CA GLU A 29 -2.03 -6.85 20.25
C GLU A 29 -3.55 -7.11 20.32
N GLY A 30 -4.28 -6.98 19.21
CA GLY A 30 -5.74 -7.13 19.21
C GLY A 30 -6.48 -5.97 19.85
N SER A 31 -5.80 -4.86 20.13
CA SER A 31 -6.40 -3.68 20.78
C SER A 31 -7.27 -2.86 19.82
N GLU A 32 -8.29 -2.21 20.35
CA GLU A 32 -9.10 -1.25 19.59
C GLU A 32 -8.46 0.13 19.55
N LEU A 33 -8.64 0.84 18.43
CA LEU A 33 -8.22 2.23 18.30
C LEU A 33 -9.39 3.16 18.64
N GLU A 34 -9.33 3.81 19.81
CA GLU A 34 -10.38 4.72 20.25
C GLU A 34 -10.18 6.14 19.72
N VAL A 35 -11.28 6.88 19.51
CA VAL A 35 -11.24 8.30 19.11
C VAL A 35 -10.44 9.16 20.11
N GLN A 36 -10.49 8.81 21.39
CA GLN A 36 -9.78 9.52 22.45
C GLN A 36 -8.25 9.45 22.28
N SER A 37 -7.74 8.38 21.66
CA SER A 37 -6.31 8.24 21.34
C SER A 37 -5.85 9.28 20.31
N LEU A 38 -6.69 9.64 19.33
CA LEU A 38 -6.37 10.71 18.37
C LEU A 38 -6.42 12.09 19.01
N ASN A 39 -7.45 12.37 19.82
CA ASN A 39 -7.64 13.70 20.43
C ASN A 39 -6.56 14.04 21.46
N SER A 40 -6.01 13.02 22.14
CA SER A 40 -4.92 13.19 23.10
C SER A 40 -3.54 13.26 22.44
N THR A 41 -3.44 12.92 21.15
CA THR A 41 -2.17 12.92 20.41
C THR A 41 -1.94 14.28 19.74
N PRO A 42 -0.88 15.02 20.10
CA PRO A 42 -0.57 16.29 19.46
C PRO A 42 -0.42 16.15 17.94
N TYR A 43 -0.99 17.11 17.19
CA TYR A 43 -0.93 17.17 15.73
C TYR A 43 -1.56 15.99 14.98
N ALA A 44 -2.38 15.18 15.66
CA ALA A 44 -3.13 14.11 15.01
C ALA A 44 -4.03 14.63 13.88
N ARG A 45 -4.19 13.79 12.87
CA ARG A 45 -5.08 14.04 11.74
C ARG A 45 -6.54 13.90 12.16
N VAL A 46 -7.16 15.04 12.46
CA VAL A 46 -8.56 15.15 12.90
C VAL A 46 -9.53 14.55 11.86
N GLU A 47 -9.16 14.58 10.58
CA GLU A 47 -9.90 13.97 9.49
C GLU A 47 -10.13 12.45 9.68
N LEU A 48 -9.25 11.76 10.42
CA LEU A 48 -9.40 10.33 10.72
C LEU A 48 -10.50 10.02 11.74
N ILE A 49 -11.06 11.02 12.43
CA ILE A 49 -12.21 10.80 13.31
C ILE A 49 -13.35 10.13 12.54
N LYS A 50 -13.58 10.51 11.27
CA LYS A 50 -14.61 9.90 10.41
C LYS A 50 -14.40 8.39 10.20
N VAL A 51 -13.13 7.97 10.07
CA VAL A 51 -12.75 6.56 9.96
C VAL A 51 -13.03 5.85 11.28
N LEU A 52 -12.64 6.47 12.39
CA LEU A 52 -12.80 5.86 13.72
C LEU A 52 -14.25 5.84 14.20
N VAL A 53 -15.16 6.68 13.73
CA VAL A 53 -16.57 6.64 14.16
C VAL A 53 -17.49 5.86 13.23
N ALA A 54 -16.95 5.25 12.17
CA ALA A 54 -17.73 4.47 11.22
C ALA A 54 -18.51 3.34 11.93
N GLY A 55 -19.82 3.26 11.67
CA GLY A 55 -20.74 2.29 12.27
C GLY A 55 -20.93 1.03 11.44
N SER A 56 -20.49 1.04 10.17
CA SER A 56 -20.56 -0.12 9.28
C SER A 56 -19.30 -0.26 8.42
N LEU A 57 -19.05 -1.45 7.88
CA LEU A 57 -17.91 -1.69 6.97
C LEU A 57 -17.99 -0.80 5.71
N GLN A 58 -19.20 -0.54 5.22
CA GLN A 58 -19.40 0.36 4.08
C GLN A 58 -19.00 1.80 4.44
N GLU A 59 -19.48 2.31 5.57
CA GLU A 59 -19.11 3.66 6.04
C GLU A 59 -17.60 3.78 6.28
N LEU A 60 -16.97 2.73 6.80
CA LEU A 60 -15.53 2.67 7.01
C LEU A 60 -14.77 2.78 5.68
N ASP A 61 -15.16 1.99 4.68
CA ASP A 61 -14.54 2.00 3.36
C ASP A 61 -14.74 3.35 2.64
N GLU A 62 -15.89 4.01 2.82
CA GLU A 62 -16.17 5.35 2.30
C GLU A 62 -15.35 6.43 3.02
N ALA A 63 -15.25 6.36 4.35
CA ALA A 63 -14.46 7.29 5.16
C ALA A 63 -12.97 7.21 4.82
N LEU A 64 -12.42 5.99 4.71
CA LEU A 64 -11.03 5.78 4.30
C LEU A 64 -10.76 6.35 2.91
N ARG A 65 -11.63 6.07 1.93
CA ARG A 65 -11.51 6.66 0.58
C ARG A 65 -11.56 8.17 0.59
N SER A 66 -12.48 8.77 1.36
CA SER A 66 -12.63 10.22 1.46
C SER A 66 -11.41 10.90 2.09
N VAL A 67 -10.89 10.36 3.20
CA VAL A 67 -9.73 10.93 3.89
C VAL A 67 -8.48 10.83 3.02
N MET A 68 -8.21 9.64 2.45
CA MET A 68 -7.03 9.44 1.61
C MET A 68 -7.12 10.25 0.31
N GLY A 69 -8.30 10.31 -0.31
CA GLY A 69 -8.53 11.11 -1.52
C GLY A 69 -8.22 12.59 -1.30
N ARG A 70 -8.70 13.17 -0.19
CA ARG A 70 -8.42 14.57 0.15
C ARG A 70 -6.93 14.84 0.37
N GLU A 71 -6.22 13.95 1.08
CA GLU A 71 -4.77 14.15 1.28
C GLU A 71 -4.01 14.14 -0.05
N VAL A 72 -4.43 13.30 -1.00
CA VAL A 72 -3.83 13.26 -2.35
C VAL A 72 -4.14 14.52 -3.13
N GLU A 73 -5.41 14.96 -3.17
CA GLU A 73 -5.83 16.21 -3.83
C GLU A 73 -5.01 17.41 -3.36
N GLU A 74 -4.84 17.53 -2.04
CA GLU A 74 -4.03 18.60 -1.45
C GLU A 74 -2.57 18.55 -1.89
N ILE A 75 -1.96 17.36 -2.04
CA ILE A 75 -0.57 17.25 -2.50
C ILE A 75 -0.47 17.57 -4.00
N GLU A 76 -1.44 17.13 -4.80
CA GLU A 76 -1.48 17.33 -6.25
C GLU A 76 -1.51 18.80 -6.65
N GLU A 77 -2.14 19.68 -5.87
CA GLU A 77 -2.12 21.13 -6.07
C GLU A 77 -0.70 21.71 -6.21
N TYR A 78 0.30 21.05 -5.61
CA TYR A 78 1.70 21.50 -5.58
C TYR A 78 2.61 20.72 -6.54
N MET A 79 2.09 19.72 -7.28
CA MET A 79 2.90 18.79 -8.08
C MET A 79 2.87 19.10 -9.59
N PRO A 80 4.03 18.96 -10.28
CA PRO A 80 4.04 18.98 -11.75
C PRO A 80 3.16 17.86 -12.33
N GLU A 81 2.61 18.10 -13.52
CA GLU A 81 1.72 17.15 -14.24
C GLU A 81 2.28 15.73 -14.31
N THR A 82 3.58 15.56 -14.58
CA THR A 82 4.23 14.24 -14.64
C THR A 82 4.12 13.47 -13.31
N TYR A 83 4.25 14.17 -12.17
CA TYR A 83 4.14 13.56 -10.85
C TYR A 83 2.68 13.34 -10.44
N ARG A 84 1.74 14.19 -10.88
CA ARG A 84 0.31 13.97 -10.68
C ARG A 84 -0.15 12.67 -11.32
N ARG A 85 0.28 12.38 -12.55
CA ARG A 85 0.00 11.08 -13.20
C ARG A 85 0.58 9.90 -12.44
N ILE A 86 1.74 10.06 -11.81
CA ILE A 86 2.34 9.04 -10.95
C ILE A 86 1.52 8.88 -9.66
N ALA A 87 1.08 9.97 -9.05
CA ALA A 87 0.23 9.97 -7.86
C ALA A 87 -1.12 9.28 -8.13
N ASP A 88 -1.80 9.63 -9.22
CA ASP A 88 -3.00 8.96 -9.71
C ASP A 88 -2.79 7.45 -9.85
N PHE A 89 -1.68 7.06 -10.47
CA PHE A 89 -1.36 5.65 -10.69
C PHE A 89 -0.97 4.93 -9.41
N LEU A 90 -0.24 5.58 -8.50
CA LEU A 90 0.08 5.04 -7.16
C LEU A 90 -1.19 4.85 -6.33
N ARG A 91 -2.19 5.73 -6.46
CA ARG A 91 -3.48 5.61 -5.77
C ARG A 91 -4.23 4.32 -6.13
N LEU A 92 -4.06 3.82 -7.36
CA LEU A 92 -4.65 2.55 -7.79
C LEU A 92 -4.15 1.33 -6.99
N LEU A 93 -3.07 1.44 -6.19
CA LEU A 93 -2.67 0.37 -5.26
C LEU A 93 -3.82 -0.03 -4.31
N LEU A 94 -4.65 0.93 -3.88
CA LEU A 94 -5.80 0.65 -3.03
C LEU A 94 -6.89 -0.13 -3.77
N GLU A 95 -7.07 0.13 -5.08
CA GLU A 95 -8.03 -0.60 -5.91
C GLU A 95 -7.55 -2.04 -6.18
N LEU A 96 -6.24 -2.24 -6.34
CA LEU A 96 -5.65 -3.57 -6.53
C LEU A 96 -5.89 -4.52 -5.35
N GLU A 97 -6.09 -4.01 -4.13
CA GLU A 97 -6.45 -4.84 -2.96
C GLU A 97 -7.85 -5.46 -3.07
N GLY A 98 -8.80 -4.75 -3.69
CA GLY A 98 -10.16 -5.25 -3.89
C GLY A 98 -10.27 -6.23 -5.06
N LEU A 99 -9.29 -6.20 -5.96
CA LEU A 99 -9.31 -6.93 -7.23
C LEU A 99 -9.46 -8.46 -7.08
N PRO A 100 -8.81 -9.15 -6.13
CA PRO A 100 -9.08 -10.57 -5.88
C PRO A 100 -10.57 -10.89 -5.68
N ALA A 101 -11.27 -10.10 -4.86
CA ALA A 101 -12.68 -10.30 -4.57
C ALA A 101 -13.57 -9.95 -5.79
N GLU A 102 -13.14 -9.02 -6.62
CA GLU A 102 -13.83 -8.70 -7.89
C GLU A 102 -13.66 -9.81 -8.92
N LEU A 103 -12.45 -10.37 -9.06
CA LEU A 103 -12.16 -11.48 -9.97
C LEU A 103 -12.95 -12.75 -9.58
N GLU A 104 -13.07 -13.04 -8.28
CA GLU A 104 -13.92 -14.14 -7.78
C GLU A 104 -15.41 -13.96 -8.13
N ARG A 105 -15.88 -12.71 -8.23
CA ARG A 105 -17.27 -12.40 -8.60
C ARG A 105 -17.49 -12.36 -10.11
N GLY A 106 -16.49 -12.74 -10.92
CA GLY A 106 -16.55 -12.63 -12.38
C GLY A 106 -16.53 -11.19 -12.90
N GLY A 107 -16.06 -10.24 -12.08
CA GLY A 107 -15.88 -8.86 -12.45
C GLY A 107 -14.74 -8.68 -13.46
N THR A 108 -14.79 -7.58 -14.22
CA THR A 108 -13.68 -7.17 -15.09
C THR A 108 -12.76 -6.26 -14.31
N ALA A 109 -11.44 -6.52 -14.35
CA ALA A 109 -10.46 -5.53 -13.93
C ALA A 109 -10.82 -4.17 -14.56
N SER A 110 -10.74 -3.08 -13.77
CA SER A 110 -11.14 -1.73 -14.20
C SER A 110 -10.57 -1.38 -15.59
N GLY A 111 -11.16 -0.41 -16.28
CA GLY A 111 -10.76 -0.01 -17.65
C GLY A 111 -9.25 0.23 -17.86
N VAL A 112 -8.49 0.41 -16.78
CA VAL A 112 -7.03 0.50 -16.76
C VAL A 112 -6.34 -0.83 -17.15
N PHE A 113 -6.86 -2.00 -16.80
CA PHE A 113 -6.20 -3.31 -17.04
C PHE A 113 -6.99 -4.21 -17.99
N GLN A 114 -7.63 -3.64 -19.01
CA GLN A 114 -8.42 -4.40 -19.98
C GLN A 114 -7.63 -5.53 -20.65
N GLU A 115 -6.31 -5.37 -20.84
CA GLU A 115 -5.44 -6.41 -21.39
C GLU A 115 -5.34 -7.68 -20.50
N CYS A 116 -5.79 -7.58 -19.25
CA CYS A 116 -5.79 -8.65 -18.27
C CYS A 116 -7.19 -9.23 -17.99
N VAL A 117 -8.23 -8.83 -18.73
CA VAL A 117 -9.55 -9.45 -18.63
C VAL A 117 -9.46 -10.95 -18.94
N GLY A 118 -10.01 -11.78 -18.05
CA GLY A 118 -9.93 -13.24 -18.14
C GLY A 118 -8.54 -13.83 -17.84
N LYS A 119 -7.59 -13.02 -17.38
CA LYS A 119 -6.25 -13.46 -16.94
C LYS A 119 -6.14 -13.40 -15.42
N ALA A 120 -5.17 -14.11 -14.88
CA ALA A 120 -4.96 -14.18 -13.44
C ALA A 120 -4.28 -12.92 -12.86
N LEU A 121 -4.35 -12.77 -11.53
CA LEU A 121 -3.79 -11.63 -10.75
C LEU A 121 -2.36 -11.22 -11.16
N PRO A 122 -1.40 -12.13 -11.46
CA PRO A 122 -0.07 -11.74 -11.90
C PRO A 122 -0.04 -10.88 -13.16
N CYS A 123 -1.01 -11.03 -14.08
CA CYS A 123 -1.11 -10.16 -15.24
C CYS A 123 -1.34 -8.72 -14.81
N VAL A 124 -2.30 -8.50 -13.91
CA VAL A 124 -2.70 -7.16 -13.47
C VAL A 124 -1.57 -6.49 -12.69
N LEU A 125 -0.94 -7.21 -11.76
CA LEU A 125 0.20 -6.68 -10.99
C LEU A 125 1.39 -6.33 -11.91
N ARG A 126 1.65 -7.13 -12.95
CA ARG A 126 2.70 -6.86 -13.94
C ARG A 126 2.35 -5.66 -14.84
N ALA A 127 1.11 -5.59 -15.33
CA ALA A 127 0.64 -4.46 -16.12
C ALA A 127 0.72 -3.15 -15.31
N TYR A 128 0.33 -3.20 -14.04
CA TYR A 128 0.51 -2.10 -13.10
C TYR A 128 1.97 -1.68 -12.97
N PHE A 129 2.86 -2.62 -12.62
CA PHE A 129 4.28 -2.33 -12.46
C PHE A 129 4.91 -1.70 -13.71
N ASN A 130 4.66 -2.27 -14.89
CA ASN A 130 5.25 -1.80 -16.14
C ASN A 130 4.76 -0.40 -16.52
N ARG A 131 3.47 -0.11 -16.33
CA ARG A 131 2.91 1.22 -16.59
C ARG A 131 3.49 2.25 -15.63
N LEU A 132 3.60 1.92 -14.34
CA LEU A 132 4.22 2.81 -13.37
C LEU A 132 5.70 3.06 -13.69
N ALA A 133 6.45 2.04 -14.08
CA ALA A 133 7.84 2.18 -14.50
C ALA A 133 7.99 3.15 -15.68
N GLY A 134 7.10 3.05 -16.68
CA GLY A 134 7.06 4.00 -17.80
C GLY A 134 6.77 5.44 -17.36
N LEU A 135 5.82 5.64 -16.44
CA LEU A 135 5.49 6.97 -15.89
C LEU A 135 6.67 7.55 -15.09
N MET A 136 7.29 6.75 -14.22
CA MET A 136 8.40 7.18 -13.38
C MET A 136 9.64 7.52 -14.21
N ALA A 137 9.94 6.75 -15.26
CA ALA A 137 11.05 7.03 -16.18
C ALA A 137 10.91 8.40 -16.88
N ALA A 138 9.68 8.88 -17.09
CA ALA A 138 9.42 10.19 -17.71
C ALA A 138 9.73 11.39 -16.80
N THR A 139 10.04 11.18 -15.51
CA THR A 139 10.37 12.25 -14.56
C THR A 139 11.81 12.74 -14.66
N GLY A 140 12.72 11.91 -15.21
CA GLY A 140 14.16 12.14 -15.16
C GLY A 140 14.81 11.81 -13.81
N GLU A 141 14.05 11.46 -12.77
CA GLU A 141 14.56 10.87 -11.52
C GLU A 141 14.82 9.36 -11.68
N GLN A 142 15.72 8.78 -10.88
CA GLN A 142 16.05 7.35 -10.97
C GLN A 142 14.92 6.48 -10.39
N PRO A 143 14.20 5.66 -11.19
CA PRO A 143 12.99 5.00 -10.72
C PRO A 143 13.25 3.69 -9.97
N GLY A 144 14.46 3.14 -10.01
CA GLY A 144 14.76 1.79 -9.50
C GLY A 144 14.42 1.57 -8.01
N LEU A 145 14.70 2.56 -7.15
CA LEU A 145 14.36 2.49 -5.72
C LEU A 145 12.85 2.59 -5.49
N PRO A 146 12.13 3.62 -5.99
CA PRO A 146 10.67 3.68 -5.93
C PRO A 146 9.98 2.41 -6.42
N LEU A 147 10.39 1.92 -7.60
CA LEU A 147 9.84 0.71 -8.20
C LEU A 147 10.10 -0.53 -7.33
N SER A 148 11.24 -0.61 -6.64
CA SER A 148 11.54 -1.75 -5.76
C SER A 148 10.57 -1.84 -4.58
N ILE A 149 10.18 -0.69 -4.03
CA ILE A 149 9.22 -0.63 -2.91
C ILE A 149 7.81 -0.92 -3.39
N VAL A 150 7.42 -0.41 -4.55
CA VAL A 150 6.11 -0.74 -5.14
C VAL A 150 6.05 -2.23 -5.48
N ALA A 151 7.08 -2.79 -6.11
CA ALA A 151 7.17 -4.22 -6.39
C ALA A 151 7.04 -5.08 -5.12
N LEU A 152 7.62 -4.63 -4.01
CA LEU A 152 7.51 -5.30 -2.72
C LEU A 152 6.06 -5.30 -2.21
N ALA A 153 5.34 -4.18 -2.30
CA ALA A 153 3.92 -4.12 -1.94
C ALA A 153 3.06 -5.04 -2.82
N LEU A 154 3.29 -5.05 -4.14
CA LEU A 154 2.60 -5.94 -5.08
C LEU A 154 2.89 -7.41 -4.79
N TYR A 155 4.12 -7.73 -4.41
CA TYR A 155 4.48 -9.09 -3.99
C TYR A 155 3.76 -9.49 -2.70
N GLY A 156 3.64 -8.59 -1.72
CA GLY A 156 2.80 -8.80 -0.54
C GLY A 156 1.35 -9.12 -0.90
N MET A 157 0.74 -8.36 -1.82
CA MET A 157 -0.60 -8.63 -2.35
C MET A 157 -0.71 -10.02 -2.97
N TYR A 158 0.25 -10.36 -3.82
CA TYR A 158 0.31 -11.65 -4.47
C TYR A 158 0.41 -12.81 -3.47
N LEU A 159 1.29 -12.70 -2.47
CA LEU A 159 1.42 -13.70 -1.41
C LEU A 159 0.10 -13.92 -0.67
N ARG A 160 -0.56 -12.85 -0.22
CA ARG A 160 -1.85 -12.96 0.49
C ARG A 160 -2.92 -13.64 -0.36
N TYR A 161 -2.99 -13.28 -1.64
CA TYR A 161 -3.92 -13.91 -2.56
C TYR A 161 -3.64 -15.41 -2.69
N SER A 162 -2.39 -15.81 -2.95
CA SER A 162 -2.01 -17.22 -3.06
C SER A 162 -2.24 -18.01 -1.76
N LEU A 163 -1.98 -17.40 -0.61
CA LEU A 163 -2.24 -18.02 0.70
C LEU A 163 -3.75 -18.13 0.99
N GLY A 164 -4.55 -17.15 0.59
CA GLY A 164 -6.01 -17.16 0.68
C GLY A 164 -6.65 -18.25 -0.19
N LEU A 165 -6.21 -18.41 -1.44
CA LEU A 165 -6.66 -19.48 -2.33
C LEU A 165 -6.39 -20.88 -1.75
N GLY A 166 -5.24 -21.08 -1.12
CA GLY A 166 -4.91 -22.33 -0.45
C GLY A 166 -5.89 -22.71 0.67
N LYS A 167 -6.49 -21.72 1.34
CA LYS A 167 -7.55 -21.94 2.35
C LYS A 167 -8.90 -22.32 1.73
N ILE A 168 -9.16 -21.87 0.51
CA ILE A 168 -10.41 -22.12 -0.25
C ILE A 168 -10.29 -23.41 -1.10
N GLY A 169 -9.13 -24.09 -1.07
CA GLY A 169 -8.92 -25.35 -1.80
C GLY A 169 -8.70 -25.16 -3.30
N LEU A 170 -8.40 -23.94 -3.75
CA LEU A 170 -8.06 -23.64 -5.14
C LEU A 170 -6.57 -23.87 -5.37
N GLU A 171 -6.21 -24.39 -6.55
CA GLU A 171 -4.83 -24.71 -6.90
C GLU A 171 -3.91 -23.51 -6.66
N ARG A 172 -2.80 -23.77 -5.95
CA ARG A 172 -1.73 -22.79 -5.75
C ARG A 172 -1.20 -22.38 -7.12
N MET A 173 -1.56 -21.20 -7.58
CA MET A 173 -0.82 -20.55 -8.64
C MET A 173 0.64 -20.46 -8.21
N GLY A 174 1.55 -20.98 -9.06
CA GLY A 174 2.98 -21.05 -8.77
C GLY A 174 3.53 -19.71 -8.29
N LEU A 175 3.95 -19.67 -7.03
CA LEU A 175 4.41 -18.50 -6.27
C LEU A 175 5.61 -17.76 -6.91
N GLU A 176 6.25 -18.37 -7.91
CA GLU A 176 7.55 -17.96 -8.42
C GLU A 176 7.46 -17.29 -9.81
N THR A 177 6.60 -17.76 -10.72
CA THR A 177 6.66 -17.36 -12.14
C THR A 177 6.16 -15.94 -12.43
N GLY A 178 5.40 -15.32 -11.52
CA GLY A 178 4.77 -14.01 -11.75
C GLY A 178 5.73 -12.82 -11.74
N PHE A 179 6.82 -12.90 -10.96
CA PHE A 179 7.66 -11.77 -10.59
C PHE A 179 9.14 -11.89 -11.01
N GLU A 180 9.52 -12.95 -11.73
CA GLU A 180 10.92 -13.25 -12.11
C GLU A 180 11.61 -12.15 -12.94
N ASP A 181 10.83 -11.37 -13.70
CA ASP A 181 11.35 -10.29 -14.55
C ASP A 181 11.53 -8.95 -13.80
N ILE A 182 10.87 -8.77 -12.65
CA ILE A 182 10.91 -7.51 -11.90
C ILE A 182 12.34 -7.14 -11.49
N PRO A 183 13.16 -8.04 -10.92
CA PRO A 183 14.52 -7.70 -10.52
C PRO A 183 15.39 -7.12 -11.63
N ARG A 184 15.20 -7.59 -12.88
CA ARG A 184 15.93 -7.04 -14.03
C ARG A 184 15.57 -5.57 -14.30
N ALA A 185 14.31 -5.20 -14.09
CA ALA A 185 13.81 -3.84 -14.28
C ALA A 185 14.20 -2.88 -13.13
N LEU A 186 14.45 -3.42 -11.94
CA LEU A 186 14.85 -2.60 -10.78
C LEU A 186 16.30 -2.12 -10.88
N GLY A 187 17.21 -3.02 -11.29
CA GLY A 187 18.65 -2.76 -11.40
C GLY A 187 19.32 -2.36 -10.06
N GLY A 188 20.66 -2.36 -10.05
CA GLY A 188 21.49 -1.79 -8.98
C GLY A 188 20.99 -2.01 -7.54
N GLU A 189 20.87 -0.92 -6.78
CA GLU A 189 20.42 -0.93 -5.38
C GLU A 189 18.94 -1.34 -5.21
N GLY A 190 18.06 -1.06 -6.19
CA GLY A 190 16.65 -1.42 -6.11
C GLY A 190 16.42 -2.92 -5.97
N SER A 191 17.25 -3.73 -6.63
CA SER A 191 17.19 -5.19 -6.50
C SER A 191 17.52 -5.66 -5.07
N ILE A 192 18.45 -4.98 -4.39
CA ILE A 192 18.89 -5.36 -3.04
C ILE A 192 17.76 -5.13 -2.03
N TYR A 193 17.10 -3.97 -2.07
CA TYR A 193 15.96 -3.67 -1.20
C TYR A 193 14.79 -4.61 -1.45
N TYR A 194 14.52 -4.94 -2.72
CA TYR A 194 13.47 -5.89 -3.09
C TYR A 194 13.75 -7.29 -2.53
N TYR A 195 14.86 -7.93 -2.89
CA TYR A 195 15.14 -9.32 -2.48
C TYR A 195 15.25 -9.49 -0.97
N SER A 196 15.94 -8.59 -0.28
CA SER A 196 16.08 -8.66 1.18
C SER A 196 14.73 -8.55 1.89
N SER A 197 13.81 -7.77 1.35
CA SER A 197 12.47 -7.60 1.93
C SER A 197 11.52 -8.73 1.53
N VAL A 198 11.63 -9.27 0.31
CA VAL A 198 10.90 -10.46 -0.14
C VAL A 198 11.21 -11.66 0.75
N ALA A 199 12.49 -11.87 1.10
CA ALA A 199 12.89 -12.94 2.03
C ALA A 199 12.20 -12.79 3.40
N LYS A 200 12.19 -11.58 3.97
CA LYS A 200 11.49 -11.28 5.22
C LYS A 200 9.99 -11.55 5.14
N LEU A 201 9.33 -11.17 4.04
CA LEU A 201 7.89 -11.43 3.85
C LEU A 201 7.62 -12.94 3.73
N ALA A 202 8.45 -13.67 3.00
CA ALA A 202 8.33 -15.12 2.86
C ALA A 202 8.51 -15.85 4.20
N GLU A 203 9.46 -15.45 5.04
CA GLU A 203 9.63 -16.01 6.39
C GLU A 203 8.39 -15.82 7.27
N LYS A 204 7.64 -14.74 7.06
CA LYS A 204 6.42 -14.43 7.81
C LYS A 204 5.18 -15.12 7.26
N SER A 205 5.22 -15.71 6.07
CA SER A 205 4.03 -16.26 5.41
C SER A 205 3.36 -17.39 6.20
N GLY A 206 4.10 -18.10 7.05
CA GLY A 206 3.55 -19.11 7.96
C GLY A 206 2.51 -18.56 8.93
N ALA A 207 2.68 -17.30 9.37
CA ALA A 207 1.75 -16.63 10.30
C ALA A 207 0.36 -16.38 9.69
N TRP A 208 0.22 -16.47 8.37
CA TRP A 208 -1.07 -16.29 7.70
C TRP A 208 -2.11 -17.32 8.12
N ALA A 209 -1.70 -18.58 8.32
CA ALA A 209 -2.61 -19.65 8.71
C ALA A 209 -3.21 -19.42 10.10
N ASP A 210 -2.39 -18.91 11.03
CA ASP A 210 -2.77 -18.69 12.42
C ASP A 210 -3.49 -17.35 12.61
N ASN A 211 -2.95 -16.26 12.03
CA ASN A 211 -3.48 -14.91 12.19
C ASN A 211 -3.21 -14.05 10.94
N PRO A 212 -4.15 -13.99 9.98
CA PRO A 212 -4.02 -13.17 8.78
C PRO A 212 -3.82 -11.68 9.05
N PHE A 213 -4.39 -11.15 10.15
CA PHE A 213 -4.23 -9.75 10.53
C PHE A 213 -2.81 -9.44 11.00
N ALA A 214 -2.21 -10.34 11.79
CA ALA A 214 -0.81 -10.21 12.21
C ALA A 214 0.15 -10.29 11.00
N TYR A 215 -0.13 -11.15 10.02
CA TYR A 215 0.64 -11.16 8.77
C TYR A 215 0.55 -9.82 8.04
N ILE A 216 -0.65 -9.23 7.90
CA ILE A 216 -0.82 -7.93 7.22
C ILE A 216 -0.08 -6.82 7.98
N ALA A 217 -0.07 -6.86 9.32
CA ALA A 217 0.69 -5.93 10.14
C ALA A 217 2.20 -6.07 9.97
N GLU A 218 2.71 -7.30 9.94
CA GLU A 218 4.13 -7.57 9.69
C GLU A 218 4.54 -7.20 8.26
N GLU A 219 3.67 -7.42 7.28
CA GLU A 219 3.89 -6.95 5.91
C GLU A 219 3.99 -5.42 5.87
N ALA A 220 3.03 -4.72 6.50
CA ALA A 220 3.06 -3.27 6.59
C ALA A 220 4.38 -2.78 7.19
N ARG A 221 4.81 -3.39 8.30
CA ARG A 221 6.09 -3.08 8.95
C ARG A 221 7.28 -3.26 8.00
N VAL A 222 7.39 -4.42 7.34
CA VAL A 222 8.52 -4.71 6.44
C VAL A 222 8.56 -3.72 5.27
N VAL A 223 7.42 -3.46 4.63
CA VAL A 223 7.38 -2.61 3.44
C VAL A 223 7.59 -1.14 3.79
N THR A 224 7.01 -0.63 4.87
CA THR A 224 7.20 0.78 5.26
C THR A 224 8.59 1.05 5.83
N GLU A 225 9.20 0.11 6.57
CA GLU A 225 10.61 0.19 6.99
C GLU A 225 11.54 0.24 5.76
N ALA A 226 11.35 -0.68 4.80
CA ALA A 226 12.13 -0.69 3.55
C ALA A 226 11.95 0.62 2.76
N SER A 227 10.71 1.10 2.66
CA SER A 227 10.36 2.35 1.99
C SER A 227 11.03 3.56 2.65
N LYS A 228 11.04 3.63 3.98
CA LYS A 228 11.69 4.71 4.73
C LYS A 228 13.21 4.71 4.50
N ILE A 229 13.85 3.55 4.58
CA ILE A 229 15.31 3.43 4.38
C ILE A 229 15.70 3.74 2.93
N ALA A 230 14.95 3.21 1.96
CA ALA A 230 15.30 3.34 0.55
C ALA A 230 14.94 4.72 -0.04
N LEU A 231 13.85 5.34 0.42
CA LEU A 231 13.26 6.51 -0.24
C LEU A 231 13.30 7.77 0.65
N TYR A 232 12.80 7.67 1.88
CA TYR A 232 12.58 8.85 2.74
C TYR A 232 13.86 9.65 2.98
N TYR A 233 14.95 8.96 3.35
CA TYR A 233 16.22 9.63 3.67
C TYR A 233 17.04 10.05 2.46
N ARG A 234 16.75 9.51 1.26
CA ARG A 234 17.48 9.85 0.03
C ARG A 234 16.95 11.12 -0.65
N GLY A 235 15.72 11.52 -0.34
CA GLY A 235 15.10 12.72 -0.92
C GLY A 235 14.76 12.56 -2.41
N GLY A 236 14.26 13.64 -3.02
CA GLY A 236 13.71 13.61 -4.39
C GLY A 236 12.18 13.49 -4.36
N LEU A 237 11.50 14.15 -5.30
CA LEU A 237 10.04 14.19 -5.28
C LEU A 237 9.48 12.79 -5.58
N LEU A 238 10.07 12.06 -6.52
CA LEU A 238 9.64 10.70 -6.85
C LEU A 238 9.74 9.73 -5.65
N ASN A 239 10.86 9.78 -4.94
CA ASN A 239 11.09 8.95 -3.76
C ASN A 239 10.10 9.27 -2.63
N ILE A 240 9.96 10.55 -2.31
CA ILE A 240 9.07 11.00 -1.22
C ILE A 240 7.61 10.75 -1.56
N LEU A 241 7.19 10.97 -2.81
CA LEU A 241 5.85 10.66 -3.30
C LEU A 241 5.56 9.17 -3.18
N THR A 242 6.47 8.32 -3.62
CA THR A 242 6.29 6.86 -3.55
C THR A 242 6.22 6.39 -2.10
N HIS A 243 7.08 6.91 -1.23
CA HIS A 243 7.03 6.61 0.20
C HIS A 243 5.69 7.01 0.82
N PHE A 244 5.19 8.21 0.49
CA PHE A 244 3.89 8.69 0.95
C PHE A 244 2.75 7.75 0.59
N PHE A 245 2.64 7.37 -0.69
CA PHE A 245 1.58 6.45 -1.12
C PHE A 245 1.68 5.07 -0.48
N ILE A 246 2.90 4.55 -0.28
CA ILE A 246 3.12 3.28 0.41
C ILE A 246 2.68 3.35 1.87
N VAL A 247 3.01 4.44 2.57
CA VAL A 247 2.56 4.66 3.96
C VAL A 247 1.04 4.74 4.01
N ARG A 248 0.40 5.56 3.16
CA ARG A 248 -1.07 5.70 3.15
C ARG A 248 -1.81 4.43 2.79
N PHE A 249 -1.25 3.67 1.86
CA PHE A 249 -1.76 2.36 1.49
C PHE A 249 -1.81 1.41 2.69
N TYR A 250 -0.72 1.26 3.44
CA TYR A 250 -0.68 0.39 4.61
C TYR A 250 -1.44 0.95 5.81
N GLU A 251 -1.42 2.26 6.01
CA GLU A 251 -2.21 2.93 7.04
C GLU A 251 -3.71 2.65 6.86
N ALA A 252 -4.22 2.81 5.64
CA ALA A 252 -5.61 2.51 5.33
C ALA A 252 -5.96 1.04 5.62
N LYS A 253 -5.06 0.10 5.28
CA LYS A 253 -5.24 -1.32 5.57
C LYS A 253 -5.30 -1.62 7.07
N LEU A 254 -4.36 -1.07 7.85
CA LEU A 254 -4.31 -1.30 9.29
C LEU A 254 -5.50 -0.66 10.01
N LEU A 255 -5.85 0.58 9.65
CA LEU A 255 -7.06 1.24 10.17
C LEU A 255 -8.32 0.45 9.83
N ARG A 256 -8.41 -0.07 8.59
CA ARG A 256 -9.54 -0.90 8.20
C ARG A 256 -9.66 -2.14 9.08
N ILE A 257 -8.55 -2.82 9.38
CA ILE A 257 -8.53 -4.00 10.28
C ILE A 257 -9.01 -3.61 11.67
N LEU A 258 -8.41 -2.58 12.27
CA LEU A 258 -8.70 -2.15 13.65
C LEU A 258 -10.17 -1.75 13.82
N VAL A 259 -10.70 -0.93 12.89
CA VAL A 259 -12.08 -0.46 13.00
C VAL A 259 -13.09 -1.56 12.62
N SER A 260 -12.76 -2.43 11.67
CA SER A 260 -13.63 -3.58 11.33
C SER A 260 -13.81 -4.51 12.51
N ARG A 261 -12.76 -4.76 13.31
CA ARG A 261 -12.86 -5.59 14.53
C ARG A 261 -13.91 -5.07 15.50
N ARG A 262 -13.87 -3.76 15.77
CA ARG A 262 -14.88 -3.10 16.61
C ARG A 262 -16.28 -3.21 16.02
N ILE A 263 -16.45 -2.88 14.73
CA ILE A 263 -17.77 -2.94 14.05
C ILE A 263 -18.36 -4.35 14.11
N LEU A 264 -17.52 -5.37 13.94
CA LEU A 264 -17.92 -6.77 13.89
C LEU A 264 -17.91 -7.45 15.27
N ASN A 265 -17.51 -6.75 16.33
CA ASN A 265 -17.32 -7.29 17.69
C ASN A 265 -16.44 -8.56 17.74
N VAL A 266 -15.34 -8.57 16.99
CA VAL A 266 -14.37 -9.68 16.98
C VAL A 266 -13.00 -9.18 17.47
N GLY A 267 -12.56 -9.72 18.61
CA GLY A 267 -11.22 -9.52 19.17
C GLY A 267 -10.14 -10.25 18.39
#